data_AF-A0A846C8Q4-F1
#
_entry.id   AF-A0A846C8Q4-F1
#
_cell.length_a   1.000
_cell.length_b   1.000
_cell.length_c   1.000
_cell.angle_alpha   90.00
_cell.angle_beta   90.00
_cell.angle_gamma   90.00
#
_symmetry.space_group_name_H-M   'P 1'
#
loop_
_entity.id
_entity.type
_entity.pdbx_description
1 polymer ?
#
loop_
_entity_poly.entity_id
_entity_poly.type
_entity_poly.pdbx_seq_one_letter_code
_entity_poly.pdbx_strand_id
1 'polypeptide(L)' 'MSETTKKQLTQIHSEAKQHYDVIQKFGRFPHRNQVLNRKSTVEEKQFLQQEVLPTGLTHEEGKTRT' A
#
# COMPACT_ATOMS: atom_id res chain seq x y z
N MET A 1 -2.91 -26.80 12.01
CA MET A 1 -2.79 -25.57 11.18
C MET A 1 -2.41 -26.00 9.77
N SER A 2 -3.27 -25.69 8.78
CA SER A 2 -3.01 -26.03 7.37
C SER A 2 -1.75 -25.33 6.86
N GLU A 3 -0.96 -26.00 6.00
CA GLU A 3 0.19 -25.43 5.26
C GLU A 3 -0.17 -24.10 4.58
N THR A 4 -1.39 -23.99 4.06
CA THR A 4 -1.91 -22.78 3.42
C THR A 4 -2.00 -21.60 4.40
N THR A 5 -2.41 -21.85 5.64
CA THR A 5 -2.53 -20.83 6.68
C THR A 5 -1.16 -20.28 7.09
N LYS A 6 -0.14 -21.14 7.18
CA LYS A 6 1.23 -20.71 7.48
C LYS A 6 1.78 -19.80 6.40
N LYS A 7 1.57 -20.16 5.12
CA LYS A 7 2.01 -19.36 3.97
C LYS A 7 1.31 -17.99 3.91
N GLN A 8 0.01 -17.94 4.19
CA GLN A 8 -0.74 -16.68 4.25
C GLN A 8 -0.22 -15.76 5.37
N LEU A 9 0.02 -16.30 6.56
CA LEU A 9 0.55 -15.54 7.70
C LEU A 9 1.94 -14.95 7.42
N THR A 10 2.84 -15.72 6.78
CA THR A 10 4.16 -15.21 6.41
C THR A 10 4.09 -14.06 5.41
N GLN A 11 3.12 -14.13 4.48
CA GLN A 11 2.93 -13.09 3.48
C GLN A 11 2.36 -11.81 4.11
N ILE A 12 1.31 -11.93 4.94
CA ILE A 12 0.74 -10.80 5.69
C ILE A 12 1.81 -10.12 6.56
N HIS A 13 2.68 -10.90 7.21
CA HIS A 13 3.76 -10.35 8.02
C HIS A 13 4.77 -9.53 7.18
N SER A 14 5.14 -10.02 6.00
CA SER A 14 6.02 -9.30 5.08
C SER A 14 5.38 -7.99 4.62
N GLU A 15 4.12 -8.03 4.23
CA GLU A 15 3.35 -6.85 3.82
C GLU A 15 3.26 -5.85 4.98
N ALA A 16 2.89 -6.29 6.18
CA ALA A 16 2.80 -5.44 7.37
C ALA A 16 4.12 -4.72 7.68
N LYS A 17 5.26 -5.40 7.51
CA LYS A 17 6.58 -4.79 7.69
C LYS A 17 6.85 -3.69 6.66
N GLN A 18 6.53 -3.93 5.38
CA GLN A 18 6.68 -2.90 4.34
C GLN A 18 5.80 -1.68 4.63
N HIS A 19 4.54 -1.89 5.06
CA HIS A 19 3.65 -0.79 5.44
C HIS A 19 4.21 0.00 6.63
N TYR A 20 4.80 -0.70 7.61
CA TYR A 20 5.46 -0.06 8.74
C TYR A 20 6.64 0.82 8.30
N ASP A 21 7.52 0.30 7.44
CA ASP A 21 8.69 1.02 6.95
C ASP A 21 8.29 2.31 6.19
N VAL A 22 7.20 2.24 5.41
CA VAL A 22 6.63 3.41 4.70
C VAL A 22 6.11 4.45 5.67
N ILE A 23 5.35 4.04 6.69
CA ILE A 23 4.83 4.96 7.72
C ILE A 23 5.99 5.55 8.53
N GLN A 24 7.01 4.76 8.85
CA GLN A 24 8.19 5.24 9.57
C GLN A 24 8.96 6.29 8.74
N LYS A 25 9.06 6.09 7.42
CA LYS A 25 9.78 7.00 6.52
C LYS A 25 9.00 8.28 6.19
N PHE A 26 7.71 8.17 5.90
CA PHE A 26 6.90 9.28 5.38
C PHE A 26 5.87 9.83 6.38
N GLY A 27 5.60 9.12 7.48
CA GLY A 27 4.56 9.46 8.46
C GLY A 27 3.12 9.30 7.94
N ARG A 28 2.95 8.89 6.68
CA ARG A 28 1.68 8.78 5.97
C ARG A 28 1.80 7.77 4.83
N PHE A 29 0.68 7.45 4.19
CA PHE A 29 0.64 6.61 2.99
C PHE A 29 0.65 7.48 1.74
N PRO A 30 1.74 7.50 0.95
CA PRO A 30 1.85 8.32 -0.26
C PRO A 30 0.74 8.04 -1.28
N HIS A 31 0.26 6.79 -1.36
CA HIS A 31 -0.80 6.39 -2.29
C HIS A 31 -2.12 7.14 -2.05
N ARG A 32 -2.37 7.58 -0.81
CA ARG A 32 -3.58 8.34 -0.46
C ARG A 32 -3.47 9.83 -0.76
N ASN A 33 -2.30 10.33 -1.17
CA ASN A 33 -2.11 11.76 -1.40
C ASN A 33 -2.99 12.29 -2.53
N GLN A 34 -3.15 11.53 -3.62
CA GLN A 34 -4.00 11.92 -4.75
C GLN A 34 -5.48 12.02 -4.36
N VAL A 35 -6.02 11.00 -3.67
CA VAL A 35 -7.42 10.98 -3.22
C VAL A 35 -7.70 12.04 -2.16
N LEU A 36 -6.71 12.37 -1.33
CA LEU A 36 -6.83 13.38 -0.27
C LEU A 36 -6.41 14.80 -0.73
N ASN A 37 -6.19 15.01 -2.04
CA ASN A 37 -5.73 16.29 -2.62
C ASN A 37 -4.46 16.87 -1.93
N ARG A 38 -3.56 16.01 -1.45
CA ARG A 38 -2.29 16.41 -0.83
C ARG A 38 -1.20 16.48 -1.90
N LYS A 39 -0.29 17.45 -1.76
CA LYS A 39 0.92 17.51 -2.60
C LYS A 39 1.89 16.41 -2.17
N SER A 40 2.14 15.45 -3.06
CA SER A 40 3.21 14.45 -2.89
C SER A 40 4.59 15.09 -3.10
N THR A 41 5.55 14.75 -2.26
CA THR A 41 6.96 15.11 -2.44
C THR A 41 7.58 14.33 -3.60
N VAL A 42 8.76 14.76 -4.05
CA VAL A 42 9.49 14.05 -5.13
C VAL A 42 9.81 12.61 -4.72
N GLU A 43 10.25 12.42 -3.48
CA GLU A 43 10.56 11.10 -2.90
C GLU A 43 9.32 10.19 -2.83
N GLU A 44 8.17 10.75 -2.43
CA GLU A 44 6.89 10.04 -2.41
C GLU A 44 6.44 9.64 -3.82
N LYS A 45 6.64 10.50 -4.82
CA LYS A 45 6.33 10.18 -6.22
C LYS A 45 7.23 9.08 -6.78
N GLN A 46 8.53 9.12 -6.47
CA GLN A 46 9.47 8.06 -6.85
C GLN A 46 9.13 6.74 -6.18
N PHE A 47 8.72 6.79 -4.91
CA PHE A 47 8.25 5.61 -4.18
C PHE A 47 7.00 5.00 -4.84
N LEU A 48 6.02 5.82 -5.23
CA LEU A 48 4.82 5.38 -5.94
C LEU A 48 5.10 4.79 -7.34
N GLN A 49 6.18 5.21 -8.00
CA GLN A 49 6.61 4.61 -9.27
C GLN A 49 7.28 3.23 -9.08
N GLN A 50 7.87 2.99 -7.92
CA GLN A 50 8.52 1.72 -7.57
C GLN A 50 7.52 0.70 -6.99
N GLU A 51 6.50 1.17 -6.27
CA GLU A 51 5.36 0.36 -5.81
C GLU A 51 4.37 0.07 -6.95
N VAL A 52 4.79 -0.66 -7.96
CA VAL A 52 3.84 -1.47 -8.76
C VAL A 52 3.55 -2.73 -7.93
N LEU A 53 2.71 -2.57 -6.91
CA LEU A 53 2.31 -3.68 -6.05
C LEU A 53 1.49 -4.70 -6.88
N PRO A 54 1.79 -6.02 -6.82
CA PRO A 54 0.94 -7.07 -7.37
C PRO A 54 -0.26 -7.33 -6.47
N THR A 55 -0.90 -6.26 -5.98
CA THR A 55 -2.09 -6.39 -5.15
C THR A 55 -3.29 -6.41 -6.09
N GLY A 56 -4.06 -7.50 -6.07
CA GLY A 56 -5.37 -7.63 -6.73
C GLY A 56 -6.46 -6.70 -6.16
N LEU A 57 -6.05 -5.52 -5.68
CA LEU A 57 -6.89 -4.40 -5.32
C LEU A 57 -6.41 -3.23 -6.18
N THR A 58 -6.68 -3.30 -7.48
CA THR A 58 -6.87 -2.07 -8.24
C THR A 58 -7.91 -1.29 -7.44
N HIS A 59 -7.53 -0.11 -6.95
CA HIS A 59 -8.52 0.87 -6.53
C HIS A 59 -9.18 1.30 -7.83
N GLU A 60 -10.15 0.50 -8.30
CA GLU A 60 -11.10 0.88 -9.32
C GLU A 60 -11.70 2.21 -8.88
N GLU A 61 -11.33 3.28 -9.58
CA GLU A 61 -11.94 4.57 -9.42
C GLU A 61 -13.45 4.41 -9.71
N GLY A 62 -14.31 4.80 -8.75
CA GLY A 62 -15.70 5.12 -9.07
C GLY A 62 -16.78 4.05 -8.78
N LYS A 63 -16.79 3.42 -7.60
CA LYS A 63 -18.06 2.91 -7.04
C LYS A 63 -18.49 3.71 -5.82
N THR A 64 -19.09 4.88 -6.07
CA THR A 64 -20.09 5.42 -5.15
C THR A 64 -21.15 4.33 -4.94
N ARG A 65 -21.17 3.75 -3.74
CA ARG A 65 -22.34 2.99 -3.29
C ARG A 65 -23.45 4.00 -3.03
N THR A 66 -24.28 4.21 -4.05
CA THR A 66 -25.64 4.72 -3.88
C THR A 66 -26.56 3.55 -3.57
#